data_AF-A0A3D2S7K7-F1
#
_entry.id   AF-A0A3D2S7K7-F1
#
_cell.length_a   1.000
_cell.length_b   1.000
_cell.length_c   1.000
_cell.angle_alpha   90.00
_cell.angle_beta   90.00
_cell.angle_gamma   90.00
#
_symmetry.space_group_name_H-M   'P 1'
#
loop_
_entity.id
_entity.type
_entity.pdbx_description
1 polymer ?
#
loop_
_entity_poly.entity_id
_entity_poly.type
_entity_poly.pdbx_seq_one_letter_code
_entity_poly.pdbx_strand_id
1 'polypeptide(L)'
;MWQVISRIILRNRVIFLTAWILLTAFMVFKTLQVQLSYDLNKSIPDKAQANLDYEAFKKEFGDEGNLIVIAVQTDRFFELDFFREWTRLTEAIGEVPNVQNVLSVPQSVRLVR
;
A
#
# COMPACT_ATOMS: atom_id res chain seq x y z
N MET A 1 9.31 -51.81 5.25
CA MET A 1 8.23 -50.79 5.24
C MET A 1 8.21 -49.98 3.95
N TRP A 2 9.32 -49.34 3.55
CA TRP A 2 9.36 -48.57 2.30
C TRP A 2 9.05 -49.36 1.04
N GLN A 3 9.54 -50.59 0.92
CA GLN A 3 9.24 -51.43 -0.26
C GLN A 3 7.75 -51.72 -0.45
N VAL A 4 6.96 -51.78 0.63
CA VAL A 4 5.50 -51.99 0.56
C VAL A 4 4.82 -50.72 0.05
N ILE A 5 5.24 -49.57 0.55
CA ILE A 5 4.72 -48.25 0.15
C ILE A 5 5.04 -47.97 -1.32
N SER A 6 6.29 -48.21 -1.75
CA SER A 6 6.69 -48.07 -3.15
C SER A 6 5.88 -48.99 -4.06
N ARG A 7 5.63 -50.23 -3.64
CA ARG A 7 4.85 -51.20 -4.42
C ARG A 7 3.38 -50.79 -4.55
N ILE A 8 2.79 -50.18 -3.51
CA ILE A 8 1.43 -49.63 -3.55
C ILE A 8 1.35 -48.43 -4.50
N ILE A 9 2.33 -47.52 -4.44
CA ILE A 9 2.39 -46.33 -5.31
C ILE A 9 2.57 -46.74 -6.78
N LEU A 10 3.49 -47.66 -7.06
CA LEU A 10 3.77 -48.16 -8.42
C LEU A 10 2.58 -48.94 -9.01
N ARG A 11 1.84 -49.70 -8.18
CA ARG A 11 0.66 -50.46 -8.63
C ARG A 11 -0.52 -49.54 -8.96
N ASN A 12 -0.68 -48.44 -8.22
CA ASN A 12 -1.76 -47.46 -8.42
C ASN A 12 -1.25 -46.14 -9.03
N ARG A 13 -0.22 -46.20 -9.89
CA ARG A 13 0.51 -45.02 -10.39
C ARG A 13 -0.37 -43.90 -10.95
N VAL A 14 -1.47 -44.26 -11.63
CA VAL A 14 -2.39 -43.29 -12.23
C VAL A 14 -3.12 -42.50 -11.15
N ILE A 15 -3.58 -43.15 -10.07
CA ILE A 15 -4.28 -42.49 -8.96
C ILE A 15 -3.36 -41.49 -8.27
N PHE A 16 -2.12 -41.89 -7.98
CA PHE A 16 -1.15 -41.02 -7.33
C PHE A 16 -0.71 -39.85 -8.21
N LEU A 17 -0.50 -40.07 -9.51
CA LEU A 17 -0.17 -39.00 -10.45
C LEU A 17 -1.33 -38.00 -10.60
N THR A 18 -2.56 -38.47 -10.74
CA THR A 18 -3.73 -37.58 -10.83
C THR A 18 -3.93 -36.80 -9.54
N ALA A 19 -3.79 -37.44 -8.37
CA ALA A 19 -3.87 -36.76 -7.08
C ALA A 19 -2.78 -35.69 -6.94
N TRP A 20 -1.55 -35.99 -7.39
CA TRP A 20 -0.44 -35.03 -7.37
C TRP A 20 -0.69 -33.82 -8.27
N ILE A 21 -1.20 -34.06 -9.48
CA ILE A 21 -1.58 -32.99 -10.42
C ILE A 21 -2.70 -32.13 -9.83
N LEU A 22 -3.74 -32.74 -9.26
CA LEU A 22 -4.85 -32.02 -8.64
C LEU A 22 -4.38 -31.16 -7.46
N LEU A 23 -3.51 -31.69 -6.60
CA LEU A 23 -2.95 -30.95 -5.48
C LEU A 23 -2.12 -29.75 -5.96
N THR A 24 -1.32 -29.96 -7.01
CA THR A 24 -0.49 -28.91 -7.62
C THR A 24 -1.36 -27.82 -8.25
N ALA A 25 -2.40 -28.20 -9.00
CA ALA A 25 -3.36 -27.27 -9.58
C ALA A 25 -4.11 -26.47 -8.50
N PHE A 26 -4.48 -27.12 -7.40
CA PHE A 26 -5.09 -26.43 -6.25
C PHE A 26 -4.15 -25.41 -5.61
N MET A 27 -2.86 -25.74 -5.45
CA MET A 27 -1.86 -24.80 -4.95
C MET A 27 -1.70 -23.60 -5.90
N VAL A 28 -1.64 -23.83 -7.21
CA VAL A 28 -1.59 -22.74 -8.22
C VAL A 28 -2.84 -21.86 -8.14
N PHE A 29 -4.01 -22.45 -7.99
CA PHE A 29 -5.26 -21.70 -7.80
C PHE A 29 -5.21 -20.85 -6.53
N LYS A 30 -4.61 -21.34 -5.45
CA LYS A 30 -4.40 -20.57 -4.22
C LYS A 30 -3.39 -19.45 -4.37
N THR A 31 -2.39 -19.58 -5.22
CA THR A 31 -1.44 -18.50 -5.53
C THR A 31 -2.13 -17.28 -6.15
N LEU A 32 -3.20 -17.49 -6.94
CA LEU A 32 -4.00 -16.37 -7.49
C LEU A 32 -4.73 -15.55 -6.41
N GLN A 33 -4.84 -16.08 -5.18
CA GLN A 33 -5.48 -15.41 -4.05
C GLN A 33 -4.46 -14.70 -3.13
N VAL A 34 -3.18 -14.67 -3.51
CA VAL A 34 -2.15 -14.00 -2.72
C VAL A 34 -2.38 -12.49 -2.77
N GLN A 35 -2.53 -11.88 -1.60
CA GLN A 35 -2.61 -10.43 -1.43
C GLN A 35 -1.24 -9.96 -0.93
N LEU A 36 -0.67 -8.95 -1.58
CA LEU A 36 0.47 -8.25 -1.00
C LEU A 36 -0.05 -7.33 0.11
N SER A 37 0.28 -7.65 1.36
CA SER A 37 0.19 -6.67 2.44
C SER A 37 1.30 -5.64 2.23
N TYR A 38 0.90 -4.41 1.90
CA TYR A 38 1.76 -3.22 1.91
C TYR A 38 1.72 -2.53 3.28
N ASP A 39 1.51 -3.28 4.36
CA ASP A 39 1.70 -2.73 5.70
C ASP A 39 3.19 -2.50 5.90
N LEU A 40 3.59 -1.23 5.95
CA LEU A 40 4.91 -0.80 6.38
C LEU A 40 5.13 -1.35 7.80
N ASN A 41 5.76 -2.53 7.88
CA ASN A 41 6.21 -3.22 9.09
C ASN A 41 5.54 -2.72 10.38
N LYS A 42 4.43 -3.32 10.78
CA LYS A 42 3.96 -3.23 12.17
C LYS A 42 4.99 -3.92 13.06
N SER A 43 6.05 -3.21 13.45
CA SER A 43 7.04 -3.68 14.43
C SER A 43 6.41 -3.81 15.84
N ILE A 44 5.22 -3.26 16.02
CA ILE A 44 4.45 -3.34 17.27
C ILE A 44 3.52 -4.56 17.22
N PRO A 45 3.55 -5.45 18.22
CA PRO A 45 2.64 -6.59 18.30
C PRO A 45 1.17 -6.15 18.26
N ASP A 46 0.33 -6.89 17.52
CA ASP A 46 -1.08 -6.53 17.31
C ASP A 46 -1.89 -6.34 18.60
N LYS A 47 -1.51 -7.05 19.66
CA LYS A 47 -2.17 -7.02 20.98
C LYS A 47 -1.61 -5.98 21.95
N ALA A 48 -0.63 -5.18 21.54
CA ALA A 48 -0.13 -4.10 22.36
C ALA A 48 -1.19 -2.99 22.48
N GLN A 49 -1.39 -2.43 23.68
CA GLN A 49 -2.36 -1.35 23.91
C GLN A 49 -2.14 -0.16 22.97
N ALA A 50 -0.87 0.18 22.69
CA ALA A 50 -0.51 1.24 21.75
C ALA A 50 -1.06 1.03 20.33
N ASN A 51 -1.17 -0.21 19.87
CA ASN A 51 -1.74 -0.51 18.55
C ASN A 51 -3.27 -0.39 18.56
N LEU A 52 -3.92 -0.80 19.66
CA LEU A 52 -5.37 -0.62 19.83
C LEU A 52 -5.75 0.86 19.89
N ASP A 53 -4.97 1.67 20.61
CA ASP A 53 -5.18 3.11 20.70
C ASP A 53 -4.95 3.79 19.34
N TYR A 54 -3.93 3.36 18.59
CA TYR A 54 -3.66 3.84 17.22
C TYR A 54 -4.79 3.49 16.24
N GLU A 55 -5.30 2.26 16.25
CA GLU A 55 -6.41 1.84 15.41
C GLU A 55 -7.71 2.60 15.76
N ALA A 56 -7.95 2.88 17.05
CA ALA A 56 -9.07 3.71 17.49
C ALA A 56 -8.93 5.17 17.02
N PHE A 57 -7.73 5.75 17.11
CA PHE A 57 -7.42 7.08 16.59
C PHE A 57 -7.63 7.16 15.07
N LYS A 58 -7.08 6.20 14.32
CA LYS A 58 -7.24 6.10 12.86
C LYS A 58 -8.70 5.98 12.43
N LYS A 59 -9.54 5.31 13.23
CA LYS A 59 -10.99 5.19 12.96
C LYS A 59 -11.72 6.53 13.12
N GLU A 60 -11.34 7.34 14.11
CA GLU A 60 -12.00 8.61 14.40
C GLU A 60 -11.51 9.75 13.50
N PHE A 61 -10.19 9.81 13.24
CA PHE A 61 -9.55 10.92 12.53
C PHE A 61 -9.18 10.59 11.07
N GLY A 62 -9.28 9.32 10.66
CA GLY A 62 -8.82 8.85 9.36
C GLY A 62 -7.35 8.41 9.37
N ASP A 63 -6.93 7.74 8.30
CA ASP A 63 -5.53 7.39 8.06
C ASP A 63 -4.74 8.66 7.71
N GLU A 64 -3.51 8.80 8.22
CA GLU A 64 -2.61 9.84 7.71
C GLU A 64 -2.38 9.55 6.23
N GLY A 65 -3.06 10.31 5.37
CA GLY A 65 -2.93 10.18 3.93
C GLY A 65 -1.49 10.40 3.50
N ASN A 66 -1.08 9.77 2.40
CA ASN A 66 0.24 9.96 1.82
C ASN A 66 0.51 11.46 1.57
N LEU A 67 1.34 12.07 2.42
CA LEU A 67 1.74 13.47 2.30
C LEU A 67 2.97 13.56 1.40
N ILE A 68 2.88 14.38 0.35
CA ILE A 68 4.02 14.74 -0.48
C ILE A 68 4.42 16.18 -0.13
N VAL A 69 5.68 16.35 0.27
CA VAL A 69 6.24 17.66 0.59
C VAL A 69 7.19 18.08 -0.54
N ILE A 70 6.91 19.22 -1.16
CA ILE A 70 7.74 19.81 -2.21
C ILE A 70 8.29 21.14 -1.69
N ALA A 71 9.61 21.26 -1.66
CA ALA A 71 10.31 22.47 -1.22
C ALA A 71 11.17 23.01 -2.36
N VAL A 72 11.33 24.34 -2.40
CA VAL A 72 12.21 25.02 -3.33
C VAL A 72 13.11 26.00 -2.57
N GLN A 73 14.40 26.00 -2.89
CA GLN A 73 15.35 26.96 -2.35
C GLN A 73 15.61 28.04 -3.40
N THR A 74 15.07 29.24 -3.18
CA THR A 74 15.23 30.39 -4.07
C THR A 74 15.02 31.69 -3.32
N ASP A 75 15.83 32.71 -3.62
CA ASP A 75 15.67 34.06 -3.06
C ASP A 75 14.59 34.86 -3.81
N ARG A 76 14.12 34.33 -4.94
CA ARG A 76 13.21 34.98 -5.89
C ARG A 76 11.77 34.47 -5.78
N PHE A 77 11.41 33.82 -4.68
CA PHE A 77 10.12 33.14 -4.52
C PHE A 77 8.92 34.08 -4.72
N PHE A 78 9.04 35.32 -4.23
CA PHE A 78 8.01 36.34 -4.31
C PHE A 78 8.13 37.24 -5.56
N GLU A 79 9.05 36.95 -6.49
CA GLU A 79 9.04 37.59 -7.79
C GLU A 79 7.82 37.14 -8.59
N LEU A 80 7.18 38.08 -9.30
CA LEU A 80 5.90 37.83 -9.97
C LEU A 80 5.95 36.63 -10.92
N ASP A 81 7.02 36.51 -11.71
CA ASP A 81 7.18 35.45 -12.68
C ASP A 81 7.30 34.08 -11.99
N PHE A 82 8.15 33.99 -10.96
CA PHE A 82 8.33 32.75 -10.19
C PHE A 82 7.05 32.36 -9.44
N PHE A 83 6.40 33.31 -8.78
CA PHE A 83 5.19 33.07 -8.00
C PHE A 83 4.02 32.59 -8.88
N ARG A 84 3.90 33.14 -10.10
CA ARG A 84 2.88 32.70 -11.08
C ARG A 84 3.11 31.27 -11.53
N GLU A 85 4.35 30.90 -11.87
CA GLU A 85 4.67 29.52 -12.26
C GLU A 85 4.49 28.54 -11.09
N TRP A 86 4.86 28.94 -9.87
CA TRP A 86 4.60 28.15 -8.68
C TRP A 86 3.11 27.93 -8.41
N THR A 87 2.27 28.95 -8.65
CA THR A 87 0.82 28.86 -8.51
C THR A 87 0.23 27.86 -9.53
N ARG A 88 0.66 27.94 -10.79
CA ARG A 88 0.26 26.98 -11.83
C ARG A 88 0.66 25.55 -11.49
N LEU A 89 1.86 25.34 -10.94
CA LEU A 89 2.29 24.02 -10.48
C LEU A 89 1.35 23.48 -9.40
N THR A 90 0.98 24.30 -8.42
CA THR A 90 0.09 23.88 -7.33
C THR A 90 -1.32 23.56 -7.81
N GLU A 91 -1.84 24.31 -8.79
CA GLU A 91 -3.12 24.04 -9.44
C GLU A 91 -3.07 22.73 -10.22
N ALA A 92 -2.02 22.52 -11.03
CA ALA A 92 -1.84 21.31 -11.82
C ALA A 92 -1.72 20.05 -10.93
N ILE A 93 -1.08 20.14 -9.76
CA ILE A 93 -1.02 19.03 -8.79
C ILE A 93 -2.41 18.73 -8.24
N GLY A 94 -3.24 19.75 -8.00
CA GLY A 94 -4.61 19.58 -7.52
C GLY A 94 -5.54 18.89 -8.53
N GLU A 95 -5.22 18.95 -9.82
CA GLU A 95 -5.97 18.27 -10.89
C GLU A 95 -5.60 16.79 -11.06
N VAL A 96 -4.51 16.33 -10.43
CA VAL A 96 -4.07 14.93 -10.53
C VAL A 96 -5.08 14.00 -9.84
N PRO A 97 -5.51 12.90 -10.48
CA PRO A 97 -6.43 11.94 -9.88
C PRO A 97 -5.94 11.43 -8.52
N ASN A 98 -6.84 11.43 -7.53
CA ASN A 98 -6.61 11.02 -6.14
C ASN A 98 -5.81 12.00 -5.26
N VAL A 99 -5.46 13.20 -5.76
CA VAL A 99 -5.00 14.30 -4.89
C VAL A 99 -6.21 14.92 -4.20
N GLN A 100 -6.32 14.77 -2.87
CA GLN A 100 -7.47 15.29 -2.11
C GLN A 100 -7.34 16.78 -1.78
N ASN A 101 -6.11 17.25 -1.54
CA ASN A 101 -5.87 18.64 -1.19
C ASN A 101 -4.43 19.03 -1.51
N VAL A 102 -4.22 20.29 -1.89
CA VAL A 102 -2.90 20.91 -2.07
C VAL A 102 -2.84 22.14 -1.18
N LEU A 103 -1.85 22.18 -0.29
CA LEU A 103 -1.59 23.33 0.57
C LEU A 103 -0.31 24.01 0.12
N SER A 104 -0.41 25.26 -0.35
CA SER A 104 0.74 26.03 -0.81
C SER A 104 0.59 27.52 -0.51
N VAL A 105 1.71 28.25 -0.54
CA VAL A 105 1.79 29.70 -0.25
C VAL A 105 0.76 30.52 -1.06
N PRO A 106 0.57 30.30 -2.38
CA PRO A 106 -0.43 31.06 -3.14
C PRO A 106 -1.88 30.86 -2.68
N GLN A 107 -2.18 29.68 -2.13
CA GLN A 107 -3.53 29.29 -1.69
C GLN A 107 -3.75 29.55 -0.19
N SER A 108 -2.74 30.09 0.51
CA SER A 108 -2.74 30.31 1.97
C SER A 108 -3.55 31.53 2.44
N VAL A 109 -4.36 32.13 1.56
CA VAL A 109 -5.12 33.38 1.79
C VAL A 109 -6.11 33.27 2.95
N ARG A 110 -6.46 32.05 3.40
CA ARG A 110 -7.48 31.81 4.42
C ARG A 110 -7.00 30.99 5.62
N LEU A 111 -5.73 31.10 5.98
CA LEU A 111 -5.21 30.66 7.29
C LEU A 111 -5.29 31.82 8.29
N VAL A 112 -6.50 32.29 8.57
CA VAL A 112 -6.77 33.17 9.71
C VAL A 112 -7.41 32.31 10.81
N ARG A 113 -6.87 32.47 12.01
CA ARG A 113 -7.19 31.77 13.26
C ARG A 113 -8.68 31.61 13.53
#